data_AF-A0AAV2RFD8-F1
#
_entry.id   AF-A0AAV2RFD8-F1
#
_cell.length_a   1.000
_cell.length_b   1.000
_cell.length_c   1.000
_cell.angle_alpha   90.00
_cell.angle_beta   90.00
_cell.angle_gamma   90.00
#
_symmetry.space_group_name_H-M   'P 1'
#
loop_
_entity.id
_entity.type
_entity.pdbx_description
1 polymer ?
#
loop_
_entity_poly.entity_id
_entity_poly.type
_entity_poly.pdbx_seq_one_letter_code
_entity_poly.pdbx_strand_id
1 'polypeptide(L)'
;MPPETREECMDMLSSVLDDVAESSSIRVSCYIIILTWRPTPAWWHMKAIDTWKEPNRQIASMSFKSTIIKYTSDRRFKWLDMIIPIMKPAPASGASMSS
;
A
#
# COMPACT_ATOMS: atom_id res chain seq x y z
N MET A 1 18.98 -1.22 -13.81
CA MET A 1 17.78 -1.55 -14.60
C MET A 1 17.42 -0.33 -15.43
N PRO A 2 17.17 -0.48 -16.74
CA PRO A 2 16.64 0.60 -17.55
C PRO A 2 15.33 1.16 -16.94
N PRO A 3 15.08 2.48 -17.02
CA PRO A 3 13.86 3.08 -16.46
C PRO A 3 12.57 2.45 -17.00
N GLU A 4 12.53 2.18 -18.31
CA GLU A 4 11.41 1.52 -19.00
C GLU A 4 11.08 0.13 -18.42
N THR A 5 12.10 -0.72 -18.21
CA THR A 5 11.91 -2.04 -17.60
C THR A 5 11.40 -1.94 -16.17
N ARG A 6 11.82 -0.91 -15.42
CA ARG A 6 11.31 -0.69 -14.06
C ARG A 6 9.83 -0.32 -14.08
N GLU A 7 9.41 0.53 -15.00
CA GLU A 7 8.00 0.94 -15.15
C GLU A 7 7.13 -0.26 -15.54
N GLU A 8 7.55 -1.04 -16.53
CA GLU A 8 6.85 -2.28 -16.92
C GLU A 8 6.70 -3.27 -15.76
N CYS A 9 7.77 -3.46 -14.96
CA CYS A 9 7.69 -4.31 -13.77
C CYS A 9 6.78 -3.71 -12.69
N MET A 10 6.78 -2.39 -12.50
CA MET A 10 5.89 -1.72 -11.54
C MET A 10 4.42 -1.86 -11.94
N ASP A 11 4.12 -1.75 -13.24
CA ASP A 11 2.77 -1.91 -13.78
C ASP A 11 2.31 -3.37 -13.65
N MET A 12 3.18 -4.33 -13.96
CA MET A 12 2.90 -5.75 -13.78
C MET A 12 2.65 -6.12 -12.31
N LEU A 13 3.46 -5.64 -11.39
CA LEU A 13 3.25 -5.90 -9.97
C LEU A 13 1.99 -5.20 -9.44
N SER A 14 1.67 -4.01 -9.96
CA SER A 14 0.47 -3.27 -9.60
C SER A 14 -0.80 -3.96 -10.10
N SER A 15 -0.77 -4.55 -11.31
CA SER A 15 -1.93 -5.29 -11.83
C SER A 15 -2.22 -6.54 -11.01
N VAL A 16 -1.19 -7.28 -10.59
CA VAL A 16 -1.33 -8.43 -9.68
C VAL A 16 -1.84 -7.97 -8.31
N LEU A 17 -1.34 -6.85 -7.79
CA LEU A 17 -1.81 -6.28 -6.53
C LEU A 17 -3.29 -5.89 -6.59
N ASP A 18 -3.77 -5.37 -7.72
CA ASP A 18 -5.14 -4.86 -7.87
C ASP A 18 -6.16 -5.96 -8.22
N ASP A 19 -5.70 -7.14 -8.62
CA ASP A 19 -6.57 -8.28 -8.90
C ASP A 19 -7.12 -8.86 -7.59
N VAL A 20 -8.40 -8.59 -7.31
CA VAL A 20 -9.09 -9.11 -6.12
C VAL A 20 -9.32 -10.63 -6.15
N ALA A 21 -9.22 -11.27 -7.32
CA ALA A 21 -9.30 -12.71 -7.46
C ALA A 21 -7.97 -13.42 -7.13
N GLU A 22 -6.87 -12.68 -7.13
CA GLU A 22 -5.55 -13.20 -6.80
C GLU A 22 -5.42 -13.52 -5.30
N SER A 23 -4.59 -14.51 -4.98
CA SER A 23 -4.28 -14.89 -3.61
C SER A 23 -3.76 -13.69 -2.83
N SER A 24 -4.31 -13.49 -1.63
CA SER A 24 -3.91 -12.39 -0.76
C SER A 24 -2.42 -12.44 -0.38
N SER A 25 -1.81 -13.63 -0.32
CA SER A 25 -0.37 -13.76 -0.06
C SER A 25 0.49 -13.29 -1.22
N ILE A 26 0.04 -13.51 -2.46
CA ILE A 26 0.73 -13.05 -3.68
C ILE A 26 0.61 -11.54 -3.78
N ARG A 27 -0.61 -10.99 -3.63
CA ARG A 27 -0.87 -9.55 -3.60
C ARG A 27 -0.01 -8.82 -2.56
N VAL A 28 0.06 -9.37 -1.34
CA VAL A 28 0.93 -8.84 -0.27
C VAL A 28 2.41 -8.86 -0.66
N SER A 29 2.87 -9.94 -1.30
CA SER A 29 4.26 -10.05 -1.76
C SER A 29 4.58 -9.02 -2.84
N CYS A 30 3.69 -8.82 -3.81
CA CYS A 30 3.80 -7.78 -4.82
C CYS A 30 3.86 -6.38 -4.19
N TYR A 31 2.98 -6.11 -3.23
CA TYR A 31 2.99 -4.85 -2.48
C TYR A 31 4.36 -4.61 -1.82
N ILE A 32 4.89 -5.59 -1.09
CA ILE A 32 6.21 -5.46 -0.42
C ILE A 32 7.33 -5.19 -1.44
N ILE A 33 7.35 -5.89 -2.58
CA ILE A 33 8.36 -5.69 -3.63
C ILE A 33 8.29 -4.26 -4.17
N ILE A 34 7.10 -3.78 -4.55
CA ILE A 34 6.88 -2.42 -5.05
C ILE A 34 7.44 -1.38 -4.07
N LEU A 35 7.19 -1.59 -2.77
CA LEU A 35 7.67 -0.68 -1.73
C LEU A 35 9.20 -0.59 -1.66
N THR A 36 9.92 -1.69 -1.91
CA THR A 36 11.39 -1.65 -1.93
C THR A 36 11.94 -0.77 -3.06
N TRP A 37 11.15 -0.56 -4.12
CA TRP A 37 11.54 0.22 -5.29
C TRP A 37 11.20 1.69 -5.19
N ARG A 38 10.68 2.15 -4.04
CA ARG A 38 10.33 3.56 -3.75
C ARG A 38 9.39 4.12 -4.82
N PRO A 39 8.09 3.79 -4.74
CA PRO A 39 7.10 4.27 -5.70
C PRO A 39 6.99 5.80 -5.69
N THR A 40 6.53 6.36 -6.80
CA THR A 40 6.32 7.80 -6.94
C THR A 40 5.14 8.28 -6.07
N PRO A 41 5.10 9.57 -5.69
CA PRO A 41 3.95 10.12 -4.96
C PRO A 41 2.61 9.88 -5.67
N ALA A 42 2.58 9.91 -7.00
CA ALA A 42 1.39 9.64 -7.81
C ALA A 42 0.86 8.22 -7.60
N TRP A 43 1.74 7.21 -7.60
CA TRP A 43 1.36 5.83 -7.33
C TRP A 43 0.72 5.70 -5.94
N TRP A 44 1.29 6.36 -4.94
CA TRP A 44 0.75 6.35 -3.57
C TRP A 44 -0.60 7.04 -3.45
N HIS A 45 -0.81 8.16 -4.15
CA HIS A 45 -2.12 8.82 -4.21
C HIS A 45 -3.19 7.90 -4.79
N MET A 46 -2.89 7.19 -5.88
CA MET A 46 -3.83 6.24 -6.48
C MET A 46 -4.13 5.10 -5.51
N LYS A 47 -3.09 4.47 -4.94
CA LYS A 47 -3.25 3.35 -4.02
C LYS A 47 -3.97 3.73 -2.74
N ALA A 48 -3.78 4.96 -2.29
CA ALA A 48 -4.50 5.48 -1.13
C ALA A 48 -6.02 5.48 -1.34
N ILE A 49 -6.47 5.90 -2.52
CA ILE A 49 -7.89 5.87 -2.89
C ILE A 49 -8.37 4.42 -3.02
N ASP A 50 -7.56 3.54 -3.62
CA ASP A 50 -7.92 2.13 -3.83
C ASP A 50 -8.16 1.38 -2.51
N THR A 51 -7.51 1.77 -1.41
CA THR A 51 -7.73 1.15 -0.08
C THR A 51 -9.20 1.18 0.38
N TRP A 52 -9.99 2.15 -0.09
CA TRP A 52 -11.43 2.23 0.22
C TRP A 52 -12.23 1.10 -0.43
N LYS A 53 -11.79 0.67 -1.61
CA LYS A 53 -12.43 -0.36 -2.42
C LYS A 53 -11.87 -1.76 -2.12
N GLU A 54 -10.78 -1.86 -1.37
CA GLU A 54 -10.13 -3.13 -1.05
C GLU A 54 -11.03 -4.01 -0.16
N PRO A 55 -11.47 -5.18 -0.64
CA PRO A 55 -12.25 -6.12 0.16
C PRO A 55 -11.40 -6.82 1.24
N ASN A 56 -10.11 -7.03 0.99
CA ASN A 56 -9.23 -7.69 1.94
C ASN A 56 -8.72 -6.72 3.03
N ARG A 57 -9.18 -6.92 4.26
CA ARG A 57 -8.78 -6.09 5.42
C ARG A 57 -7.28 -6.10 5.71
N GLN A 58 -6.58 -7.20 5.43
CA GLN A 58 -5.13 -7.31 5.64
C GLN A 58 -4.37 -6.42 4.65
N ILE A 59 -4.76 -6.43 3.37
CA ILE A 59 -4.15 -5.59 2.33
C ILE A 59 -4.44 -4.12 2.62
N ALA A 60 -5.70 -3.77 2.91
CA ALA A 60 -6.10 -2.41 3.29
C ALA A 60 -5.32 -1.90 4.53
N SER A 61 -5.09 -2.77 5.52
CA SER A 61 -4.33 -2.41 6.73
C SER A 61 -2.81 -2.36 6.52
N MET A 62 -2.25 -3.15 5.61
CA MET A 62 -0.81 -3.10 5.27
C MET A 62 -0.45 -1.81 4.52
N SER A 63 -1.38 -1.27 3.73
CA SER A 63 -1.25 0.07 3.17
C SER A 63 -1.01 1.12 4.27
N PHE A 64 -1.56 0.91 5.47
CA PHE A 64 -1.50 1.86 6.59
C PHE A 64 -0.31 1.71 7.55
N LYS A 65 -0.19 0.57 8.24
CA LYS A 65 0.48 0.56 9.56
C LYS A 65 1.99 0.31 9.52
N SER A 66 2.47 -0.67 8.77
CA SER A 66 3.88 -1.08 8.86
C SER A 66 4.78 -0.34 7.86
N THR A 67 4.24 -0.02 6.68
CA THR A 67 5.02 0.61 5.61
C THR A 67 5.14 2.10 5.81
N ILE A 68 4.01 2.80 6.04
CA ILE A 68 4.03 4.26 6.17
C ILE A 68 4.81 4.70 7.40
N ILE A 69 4.59 4.08 8.57
CA ILE A 69 5.32 4.44 9.80
C ILE A 69 6.83 4.27 9.64
N LYS A 70 7.27 3.22 8.93
CA LYS A 70 8.70 2.99 8.68
C LYS A 70 9.27 4.00 7.68
N TYR A 71 8.48 4.40 6.69
CA TYR A 71 8.90 5.40 5.70
C TYR A 71 8.79 6.85 6.18
N THR A 72 7.82 7.25 7.01
CA THR A 72 7.67 8.62 7.51
C THR A 72 8.80 9.05 8.45
N SER A 73 9.46 8.10 9.12
CA SER A 73 10.71 8.37 9.86
C SER A 73 11.88 8.79 8.95
N ASP A 74 11.81 8.47 7.65
CA ASP A 74 12.75 8.91 6.64
C ASP A 74 12.23 10.20 5.97
N ARG A 75 12.99 11.29 6.14
CA ARG A 75 12.63 12.62 5.62
C ARG A 75 12.38 12.65 4.11
N ARG A 76 12.84 11.65 3.35
CA ARG A 76 12.57 11.50 1.91
C ARG A 76 11.11 11.16 1.59
N PHE A 77 10.33 10.77 2.60
CA PHE A 77 8.92 10.36 2.46
C PHE A 77 7.95 11.25 3.24
N LYS A 78 8.36 12.49 3.59
CA LYS A 78 7.46 13.48 4.24
C LYS A 78 6.15 13.70 3.49
N TRP A 79 6.12 13.50 2.18
CA TRP A 79 4.90 13.63 1.39
C TRP A 79 3.85 12.55 1.72
N LEU A 80 4.22 11.44 2.36
CA LEU A 80 3.27 10.45 2.88
C LEU A 80 2.33 11.04 3.94
N ASP A 81 2.75 12.08 4.68
CA ASP A 81 1.89 12.77 5.66
C ASP A 81 0.64 13.39 5.00
N MET A 82 0.73 13.74 3.71
CA MET A 82 -0.41 14.25 2.93
C MET A 82 -1.33 13.13 2.42
N ILE A 83 -0.82 11.90 2.34
CA ILE A 83 -1.54 10.76 1.77
C ILE A 83 -2.25 9.95 2.85
N ILE A 84 -1.65 9.82 4.03
CA ILE A 84 -2.26 9.11 5.18
C ILE A 84 -3.72 9.51 5.42
N PRO A 85 -4.10 10.81 5.41
CA PRO A 85 -5.47 11.22 5.72
C PRO A 85 -6.52 10.78 4.69
N ILE A 86 -6.12 10.52 3.44
CA ILE A 86 -7.04 10.14 2.36
C ILE A 86 -7.22 8.62 2.21
N MET A 87 -6.43 7.83 2.93
CA MET A 87 -6.50 6.36 2.91
C MET A 87 -7.60 5.84 3.85
N LYS A 88 -8.14 4.64 3.60
CA LYS A 88 -9.12 3.98 4.47
C LYS A 88 -8.52 3.62 5.84
N PRO A 89 -8.98 4.22 6.95
CA PRO A 89 -8.34 4.04 8.26
C PRO A 89 -8.23 2.56 8.64
N ALA A 90 -7.06 2.17 9.15
CA ALA A 90 -6.87 0.83 9.68
C ALA A 90 -7.92 0.55 10.77
N PRO A 91 -8.50 -0.66 10.81
CA PRO A 91 -9.44 -1.01 11.87
C PRO A 91 -8.77 -0.76 13.23
N ALA A 92 -9.49 -0.10 14.13
CA ALA A 92 -9.05 0.07 15.51
C ALA A 92 -8.72 -1.32 16.05
N SER A 93 -7.50 -1.50 16.53
CA SER A 93 -7.08 -2.74 17.18
C SER A 93 -7.95 -2.90 18.42
N GLY A 94 -8.97 -3.74 18.32
CA GLY A 94 -9.95 -4.15 19.34
C GLY A 94 -10.08 -3.26 20.58
N ALA A 95 -11.14 -2.45 20.63
CA ALA A 95 -11.90 -2.39 21.88
C ALA A 95 -12.59 -3.75 22.01
N SER A 96 -11.97 -4.69 22.73
CA SER A 96 -12.70 -5.85 23.23
C SER A 96 -13.69 -5.34 24.29
N MET A 97 -14.88 -4.91 23.87
CA MET A 97 -16.01 -4.89 24.78
C MET A 97 -16.51 -6.32 24.90
N SER A 98 -15.97 -7.03 25.89
CA SER A 98 -16.72 -8.08 26.56
C SER A 98 -18.00 -7.45 27.12
N SER A 99 -19.14 -7.87 26.60
CA SER A 99 -20.44 -7.78 27.29
C SER A 99 -20.84 -9.18 27.71
#